data_AF-A0A2N0MLM3-F1
#
_entry.id   AF-A0A2N0MLM3-F1
#
_cell.length_a   1.000
_cell.length_b   1.000
_cell.length_c   1.000
_cell.angle_alpha   90.00
_cell.angle_beta   90.00
_cell.angle_gamma   90.00
#
_symmetry.space_group_name_H-M   'P 1'
#
loop_
_entity.id
_entity.type
_entity.pdbx_description
1 polymer ?
#
loop_
_entity_poly.entity_id
_entity_poly.type
_entity_poly.pdbx_seq_one_letter_code
_entity_poly.pdbx_strand_id
1 'polypeptide(L)'
;MVGVEQVFQRLTDRATAPARPLIKAGRVYQYVLSPISLWCDLHAPQDRKDPIDPFTRHLFDLGKSHEATVVTDLFPGAVGEYFSTEEDGFRRTLELMEEGVGSIQNMPLLGGPMDLEGRPDILERVDGVPSDLGDYSYRVLEIKFARRIKQGHVLQASAYNRLLGLAQGFEPEEFVVLNGDFQLLPYFMSEWNSKLDQALEAIREILNGGLVEPCHGAGEWPWKSYVNQLAVQQNDVTLLTGIGAAKRPDMVKAGFSRVDQVASADESVLTDIRGIGSKTASLLMASARALEQGQVIRRAPTPTVLRGRTEVFFDFEGTDPQLGSEGLEVANYLIGNVWRPVGGKPEFLPFFASTVLDEEANLRAFLDWASSLDDPIFYHWHHHEKIHLEKMGNFYQIEPDQLEWVMDRMVNLVPPVTDTFAFPCYGRTLKDIAKALGFGWRQDDVDGAASVVLFRQFVESGGTDFKIKDKILTYNEDDCFATMHVFDWLMSQED
;
A
#
# COMPACT_ATOMS: atom_id res chain seq x y z
N MET A 1 -34.05 -13.14 -29.24
CA MET A 1 -33.18 -11.95 -29.23
C MET A 1 -34.01 -10.78 -28.76
N VAL A 2 -33.59 -10.16 -27.66
CA VAL A 2 -34.13 -8.88 -27.20
C VAL A 2 -33.41 -7.80 -28.01
N GLY A 3 -34.13 -6.89 -28.66
CA GLY A 3 -33.47 -5.88 -29.50
C GLY A 3 -32.66 -4.88 -28.67
N VAL A 4 -31.55 -4.39 -29.22
CA VAL A 4 -30.64 -3.40 -28.56
C VAL A 4 -31.40 -2.25 -27.93
N GLU A 5 -32.35 -1.64 -28.64
CA GLU A 5 -33.11 -0.49 -28.14
C GLU A 5 -33.95 -0.83 -26.88
N GLN A 6 -34.46 -2.05 -26.79
CA GLN A 6 -35.24 -2.49 -25.62
C GLN A 6 -34.33 -2.68 -24.39
N VAL A 7 -33.14 -3.27 -24.58
CA VAL A 7 -32.15 -3.40 -23.50
C VAL A 7 -31.64 -2.03 -23.07
N PHE A 8 -31.34 -1.17 -24.03
CA PHE A 8 -30.87 0.20 -23.80
C PHE A 8 -31.87 0.96 -22.94
N GLN A 9 -33.15 1.07 -23.36
CA GLN A 9 -34.18 1.76 -22.58
C GLN A 9 -34.33 1.19 -21.18
N ARG A 10 -34.38 -0.15 -21.04
CA ARG A 10 -34.50 -0.83 -19.74
C ARG A 10 -33.37 -0.45 -18.77
N LEU A 11 -32.16 -0.26 -19.27
CA LEU A 11 -30.95 -0.08 -18.45
C LEU A 11 -30.50 1.38 -18.33
N THR A 12 -31.07 2.29 -19.13
CA THR A 12 -30.91 3.74 -18.94
C THR A 12 -32.08 4.35 -18.17
N ASP A 13 -33.27 3.73 -18.21
CA ASP A 13 -34.42 4.15 -17.42
C ASP A 13 -34.14 3.99 -15.91
N ARG A 14 -33.97 5.11 -15.22
CA ARG A 14 -33.92 5.15 -13.76
C ARG A 14 -35.33 5.30 -13.21
N ALA A 15 -35.68 4.50 -12.19
CA ALA A 15 -36.97 4.61 -11.52
C ALA A 15 -37.20 6.06 -11.05
N THR A 16 -38.43 6.57 -11.19
CA THR A 16 -38.87 7.96 -10.94
C THR A 16 -38.78 8.45 -9.49
N ALA A 17 -37.99 7.79 -8.65
CA ALA A 17 -37.62 8.23 -7.30
C ALA A 17 -36.67 9.45 -7.38
N PRO A 18 -36.49 10.24 -6.29
CA PRO A 18 -35.47 11.28 -6.27
C PRO A 18 -34.13 10.69 -6.71
N ALA A 19 -33.43 11.41 -7.60
CA ALA A 19 -32.23 10.93 -8.28
C ALA A 19 -31.24 10.32 -7.29
N ARG A 20 -31.16 8.99 -7.27
CA ARG A 20 -30.19 8.26 -6.45
C ARG A 20 -28.81 8.49 -7.05
N PRO A 21 -27.78 8.74 -6.22
CA PRO A 21 -26.43 8.90 -6.73
C PRO A 21 -25.97 7.62 -7.41
N LEU A 22 -25.39 7.76 -8.60
CA LEU A 22 -24.89 6.63 -9.36
C LEU A 22 -23.58 6.11 -8.77
N ILE A 23 -23.48 4.78 -8.67
CA ILE A 23 -22.28 4.07 -8.28
C ILE A 23 -21.46 3.78 -9.54
N LYS A 24 -20.25 4.31 -9.59
CA LYS A 24 -19.25 3.86 -10.57
C LYS A 24 -18.60 2.60 -10.04
N ALA A 25 -18.52 1.53 -10.82
CA ALA A 25 -17.90 0.27 -10.41
C ALA A 25 -16.44 0.45 -9.95
N GLY A 26 -15.70 1.42 -10.50
CA GLY A 26 -14.37 1.79 -10.00
C GLY A 26 -14.35 2.26 -8.53
N ARG A 27 -15.46 2.79 -7.99
CA ARG A 27 -15.60 3.14 -6.57
C ARG A 27 -15.66 1.91 -5.67
N VAL A 28 -15.97 0.73 -6.19
CA VAL A 28 -15.94 -0.52 -5.43
C VAL A 28 -14.51 -0.82 -4.97
N TYR A 29 -13.54 -0.67 -5.86
CA TYR A 29 -12.12 -0.76 -5.51
C TYR A 29 -11.74 0.28 -4.44
N GLN A 30 -12.10 1.55 -4.66
CA GLN A 30 -11.79 2.64 -3.73
C GLN A 30 -12.40 2.42 -2.34
N TYR A 31 -13.65 1.95 -2.26
CA TYR A 31 -14.31 1.63 -1.00
C TYR A 31 -13.62 0.50 -0.25
N VAL A 32 -13.27 -0.60 -0.96
CA VAL A 32 -12.58 -1.73 -0.34
C VAL A 32 -11.19 -1.33 0.16
N LEU A 33 -10.53 -0.41 -0.55
CA LEU A 33 -9.24 0.12 -0.15
C LEU A 33 -9.38 1.06 1.06
N SER A 34 -10.26 2.06 0.99
CA SER A 34 -10.47 3.04 2.04
C SER A 34 -11.85 3.72 1.92
N PRO A 35 -12.84 3.31 2.75
CA PRO A 35 -14.16 3.95 2.77
C PRO A 35 -14.09 5.45 3.06
N ILE A 36 -13.17 5.87 3.93
CA ILE A 36 -12.99 7.29 4.28
C ILE A 36 -12.44 8.09 3.09
N SER A 37 -11.57 7.50 2.26
CA SER A 37 -11.07 8.17 1.06
C SER A 37 -12.17 8.36 0.02
N LEU A 38 -13.06 7.37 -0.14
CA LEU A 38 -14.26 7.52 -0.97
C LEU A 38 -15.18 8.62 -0.42
N TRP A 39 -15.38 8.68 0.90
CA TRP A 39 -16.13 9.77 1.53
C TRP A 39 -15.48 11.13 1.25
N CYS A 40 -14.15 11.23 1.35
CA CYS A 40 -13.43 12.47 1.05
C CYS A 40 -13.56 12.90 -0.42
N ASP A 41 -13.55 11.97 -1.36
CA ASP A 41 -13.78 12.27 -2.78
C ASP A 41 -15.12 12.96 -3.05
N LEU A 42 -16.12 12.68 -2.22
CA LEU A 42 -17.48 13.21 -2.35
C LEU A 42 -17.68 14.50 -1.54
N HIS A 43 -17.09 14.58 -0.34
CA HIS A 43 -17.49 15.56 0.67
C HIS A 43 -16.35 16.45 1.18
N ALA A 44 -15.08 16.06 1.02
CA ALA A 44 -13.95 16.85 1.53
C ALA A 44 -13.56 18.00 0.58
N PRO A 45 -12.99 19.10 1.12
CA PRO A 45 -12.49 20.20 0.30
C PRO A 45 -11.36 19.73 -0.62
N GLN A 46 -11.50 19.97 -1.93
CA GLN A 46 -10.60 19.41 -2.96
C GLN A 46 -9.18 19.99 -2.91
N ASP A 47 -9.00 21.17 -2.33
CA ASP A 47 -7.71 21.83 -2.09
C ASP A 47 -6.89 21.16 -0.96
N ARG A 48 -7.47 20.18 -0.26
CA ARG A 48 -6.83 19.41 0.81
C ARG A 48 -6.21 18.10 0.32
N LYS A 49 -6.28 17.82 -0.98
CA LYS A 49 -5.66 16.65 -1.61
C LYS A 49 -4.14 16.73 -1.53
N ASP A 50 -3.53 15.61 -1.17
CA ASP A 50 -2.09 15.41 -1.26
C ASP A 50 -1.65 15.54 -2.72
N PRO A 51 -0.50 16.19 -3.00
CA PRO A 51 0.07 16.18 -4.34
C PRO A 51 0.38 14.74 -4.77
N ILE A 52 0.35 14.46 -6.07
CA ILE A 52 0.81 13.16 -6.57
C ILE A 52 2.33 13.06 -6.37
N ASP A 53 2.77 12.05 -5.62
CA ASP A 53 4.18 11.76 -5.45
C ASP A 53 4.75 11.03 -6.69
N PRO A 54 6.08 11.04 -6.90
CA PRO A 54 6.72 10.41 -8.05
C PRO A 54 6.44 8.91 -8.16
N PHE A 55 6.31 8.19 -7.04
CA PHE A 55 6.05 6.75 -7.03
C PHE A 55 4.63 6.44 -7.48
N THR A 56 3.63 7.12 -6.92
CA THR A 56 2.24 6.98 -7.35
C THR A 56 2.07 7.31 -8.83
N ARG A 57 2.71 8.38 -9.32
CA ARG A 57 2.69 8.72 -10.76
C ARG A 57 3.30 7.60 -11.60
N HIS A 58 4.46 7.09 -11.19
CA HIS A 58 5.15 6.03 -11.90
C HIS A 58 4.30 4.75 -11.99
N LEU A 59 3.63 4.35 -10.90
CA LEU A 59 2.72 3.20 -10.91
C LEU A 59 1.55 3.39 -11.90
N PHE A 60 0.98 4.60 -12.02
CA PHE A 60 -0.06 4.86 -13.01
C PHE A 60 0.44 4.76 -14.45
N ASP A 61 1.64 5.27 -14.73
CA ASP A 61 2.24 5.20 -16.06
C ASP A 61 2.57 3.76 -16.46
N LEU A 62 3.07 2.95 -15.52
CA LEU A 62 3.27 1.52 -15.72
C LEU A 62 1.95 0.77 -15.92
N GLY A 63 0.91 1.09 -15.13
CA GLY A 63 -0.43 0.52 -15.27
C GLY A 63 -1.00 0.71 -16.67
N LYS A 64 -0.96 1.95 -17.18
CA LYS A 64 -1.41 2.28 -18.54
C LYS A 64 -0.58 1.59 -19.61
N SER A 65 0.73 1.54 -19.42
CA SER A 65 1.64 0.90 -20.39
C SER A 65 1.39 -0.60 -20.45
N HIS A 66 1.22 -1.25 -19.29
CA HIS A 66 0.88 -2.67 -19.19
C HIS A 66 -0.47 -2.98 -19.84
N GLU A 67 -1.51 -2.20 -19.53
CA GLU A 67 -2.82 -2.35 -20.18
C GLU A 67 -2.72 -2.24 -21.70
N ALA A 68 -2.01 -1.23 -22.22
CA ALA A 68 -1.81 -1.05 -23.65
C ALA A 68 -1.07 -2.23 -24.30
N THR A 69 -0.04 -2.78 -23.64
CA THR A 69 0.68 -3.97 -24.09
C THR A 69 -0.24 -5.19 -24.12
N VAL A 70 -0.99 -5.44 -23.04
CA VAL A 70 -1.93 -6.57 -22.95
C VAL A 70 -2.98 -6.52 -24.07
N VAL A 71 -3.58 -5.35 -24.29
CA VAL A 71 -4.57 -5.15 -25.35
C VAL A 71 -3.96 -5.41 -26.73
N THR A 72 -2.77 -4.86 -26.98
CA THR A 72 -2.09 -5.01 -28.28
C THR A 72 -1.72 -6.46 -28.57
N ASP A 73 -1.21 -7.18 -27.57
CA ASP A 73 -0.62 -8.50 -27.76
C ASP A 73 -1.66 -9.63 -27.64
N LEU A 74 -2.61 -9.52 -26.71
CA LEU A 74 -3.58 -10.58 -26.41
C LEU A 74 -4.95 -10.36 -27.03
N PHE A 75 -5.34 -9.11 -27.29
CA PHE A 75 -6.63 -8.77 -27.90
C PHE A 75 -6.47 -7.98 -29.21
N PRO A 76 -5.68 -8.49 -30.19
CA PRO A 76 -5.48 -7.80 -31.45
C PRO A 76 -6.83 -7.68 -32.18
N GLY A 77 -7.28 -6.44 -32.37
CA GLY A 77 -8.57 -6.15 -32.99
C GLY A 77 -9.71 -5.91 -32.00
N ALA A 78 -9.43 -5.74 -30.70
CA ALA A 78 -10.42 -5.23 -29.77
C ALA A 78 -10.96 -3.87 -30.24
N VAL A 79 -12.28 -3.72 -30.22
CA VAL A 79 -12.96 -2.51 -30.68
C VAL A 79 -13.23 -1.60 -29.49
N GLY A 80 -12.63 -0.41 -29.49
CA GLY A 80 -12.99 0.69 -28.61
C GLY A 80 -13.28 1.94 -29.45
N GLU A 81 -14.40 2.61 -29.20
CA GLU A 81 -14.85 3.75 -29.99
C GLU A 81 -14.96 5.01 -29.12
N TYR A 82 -14.79 6.18 -29.76
CA TYR A 82 -15.07 7.45 -29.09
C TYR A 82 -16.57 7.68 -28.98
N PHE A 83 -17.02 8.19 -27.84
CA PHE A 83 -18.41 8.55 -27.60
C PHE A 83 -18.51 9.85 -26.78
N SER A 84 -19.65 10.55 -26.93
CA SER A 84 -19.87 11.85 -26.28
C SER A 84 -20.46 11.73 -24.87
N THR A 85 -21.30 10.71 -24.64
CA THR A 85 -21.94 10.43 -23.35
C THR A 85 -21.84 8.94 -23.02
N GLU A 86 -21.90 8.58 -21.74
CA GLU A 86 -21.91 7.17 -21.31
C GLU A 86 -23.09 6.39 -21.94
N GLU A 87 -24.23 7.05 -22.16
CA GLU A 87 -25.38 6.46 -22.82
C GLU A 87 -25.11 6.18 -24.31
N ASP A 88 -24.50 7.11 -25.04
CA ASP A 88 -24.12 6.88 -26.44
C ASP A 88 -23.11 5.74 -26.55
N GLY A 89 -22.12 5.72 -25.65
CA GLY A 89 -21.14 4.64 -25.56
C GLY A 89 -21.81 3.31 -25.25
N PHE A 90 -22.79 3.28 -24.34
CA PHE A 90 -23.45 2.04 -23.93
C PHE A 90 -24.35 1.49 -25.02
N ARG A 91 -25.08 2.35 -25.74
CA ARG A 91 -25.81 1.94 -26.94
C ARG A 91 -24.85 1.28 -27.93
N ARG A 92 -23.68 1.89 -28.16
CA ARG A 92 -22.67 1.33 -29.06
C ARG A 92 -22.10 0.01 -28.55
N THR A 93 -21.87 -0.15 -27.24
CA THR A 93 -21.49 -1.43 -26.63
C THR A 93 -22.51 -2.52 -26.98
N LEU A 94 -23.81 -2.25 -26.82
CA LEU A 94 -24.86 -3.22 -27.13
C LEU A 94 -24.91 -3.59 -28.62
N GLU A 95 -24.72 -2.62 -29.51
CA GLU A 95 -24.63 -2.87 -30.96
C GLU A 95 -23.43 -3.76 -31.30
N LEU A 96 -22.24 -3.46 -30.78
CA LEU A 96 -21.04 -4.27 -30.97
C LEU A 96 -21.21 -5.70 -30.43
N MET A 97 -21.92 -5.83 -29.31
CA MET A 97 -22.28 -7.13 -28.73
C MET A 97 -23.25 -7.89 -29.63
N GLU A 98 -24.26 -7.24 -30.21
CA GLU A 98 -25.22 -7.85 -31.15
C GLU A 98 -24.55 -8.23 -32.49
N GLU A 99 -23.58 -7.43 -32.95
CA GLU A 99 -22.72 -7.72 -34.10
C GLU A 99 -21.80 -8.92 -33.86
N GLY A 100 -21.60 -9.33 -32.61
CA GLY A 100 -20.76 -10.48 -32.23
C GLY A 100 -19.27 -10.22 -32.38
N VAL A 101 -18.83 -8.96 -32.19
CA VAL A 101 -17.41 -8.56 -32.24
C VAL A 101 -16.59 -9.36 -31.22
N GLY A 102 -15.42 -9.86 -31.63
CA GLY A 102 -14.62 -10.77 -30.80
C GLY A 102 -14.20 -10.20 -29.44
N SER A 103 -13.83 -8.92 -29.40
CA SER A 103 -13.49 -8.23 -28.14
C SER A 103 -13.85 -6.74 -28.22
N ILE A 104 -14.36 -6.19 -27.13
CA ILE A 104 -14.73 -4.77 -27.00
C ILE A 104 -13.93 -4.19 -25.84
N GLN A 105 -13.24 -3.08 -26.07
CA GLN A 105 -12.33 -2.49 -25.10
C GLN A 105 -12.86 -1.16 -24.55
N ASN A 106 -12.85 -1.02 -23.22
CA ASN A 106 -13.08 0.26 -22.51
C ASN A 106 -14.38 0.99 -22.93
N MET A 107 -15.41 0.22 -23.27
CA MET A 107 -16.75 0.73 -23.59
C MET A 107 -17.67 0.56 -22.38
N PRO A 108 -18.64 1.47 -22.16
CA PRO A 108 -19.41 1.48 -20.93
C PRO A 108 -20.50 0.41 -20.90
N LEU A 109 -20.84 0.00 -19.67
CA LEU A 109 -22.00 -0.79 -19.30
C LEU A 109 -22.82 0.00 -18.28
N LEU A 110 -24.13 0.11 -18.51
CA LEU A 110 -25.07 0.82 -17.63
C LEU A 110 -26.07 -0.16 -17.02
N GLY A 111 -26.38 0.06 -15.74
CA GLY A 111 -27.35 -0.71 -14.97
C GLY A 111 -28.23 0.22 -14.15
N GLY A 112 -29.04 1.03 -14.83
CA GLY A 112 -29.97 2.01 -14.23
C GLY A 112 -30.79 1.47 -13.06
N PRO A 113 -31.44 0.29 -13.17
CA PRO A 113 -32.19 -0.32 -12.06
C PRO A 113 -31.38 -0.59 -10.78
N MET A 114 -30.05 -0.67 -10.89
CA MET A 114 -29.14 -0.91 -9.76
C MET A 114 -28.38 0.36 -9.32
N ASP A 115 -28.61 1.48 -10.00
CA ASP A 115 -27.82 2.71 -9.88
C ASP A 115 -26.31 2.43 -10.06
N LEU A 116 -25.94 1.56 -11.01
CA LEU A 116 -24.56 1.12 -11.23
C LEU A 116 -24.13 1.41 -12.69
N GLU A 117 -22.90 1.87 -12.87
CA GLU A 117 -22.26 2.01 -14.19
C GLU A 117 -20.78 1.59 -14.11
N GLY A 118 -20.20 1.25 -15.25
CA GLY A 118 -18.81 0.82 -15.29
C GLY A 118 -18.24 0.72 -16.71
N ARG A 119 -16.91 0.66 -16.80
CA ARG A 119 -16.17 0.41 -18.03
C ARG A 119 -15.19 -0.73 -17.77
N PRO A 120 -15.52 -1.99 -18.13
CA PRO A 120 -14.55 -3.07 -18.08
C PRO A 120 -13.44 -2.82 -19.09
N ASP A 121 -12.23 -3.31 -18.79
CA ASP A 121 -11.11 -3.17 -19.71
C ASP A 121 -11.37 -3.92 -21.03
N ILE A 122 -11.84 -5.17 -20.93
CA ILE A 122 -12.24 -6.01 -22.07
C ILE A 122 -13.56 -6.73 -21.80
N LEU A 123 -14.44 -6.73 -22.80
CA LEU A 123 -15.51 -7.70 -22.97
C LEU A 123 -15.10 -8.67 -24.08
N GLU A 124 -14.99 -9.95 -23.76
CA GLU A 124 -14.58 -10.99 -24.70
C GLU A 124 -15.77 -11.89 -25.05
N ARG A 125 -15.98 -12.13 -26.35
CA ARG A 125 -17.03 -13.02 -26.83
C ARG A 125 -16.72 -14.48 -26.50
N VAL A 126 -17.73 -15.20 -26.02
CA VAL A 126 -17.69 -16.62 -25.70
C VAL A 126 -18.74 -17.37 -26.52
N ASP A 127 -18.28 -18.18 -27.45
CA ASP A 127 -19.15 -19.01 -28.30
C ASP A 127 -19.70 -20.23 -27.55
N GLY A 128 -20.91 -20.65 -27.94
CA GLY A 128 -21.55 -21.86 -27.39
C GLY A 128 -22.19 -21.67 -26.02
N VAL A 129 -22.15 -20.45 -25.47
CA VAL A 129 -22.83 -20.06 -24.23
C VAL A 129 -23.96 -19.08 -24.61
N PRO A 130 -25.22 -19.53 -24.68
CA PRO A 130 -26.32 -18.69 -25.16
C PRO A 130 -26.63 -17.51 -24.25
N SER A 131 -27.08 -16.41 -24.85
CA SER A 131 -27.56 -15.20 -24.17
C SER A 131 -28.71 -14.55 -24.96
N ASP A 132 -29.17 -13.37 -24.57
CA ASP A 132 -30.14 -12.59 -25.35
C ASP A 132 -29.64 -12.21 -26.76
N LEU A 133 -28.33 -12.36 -27.01
CA LEU A 133 -27.64 -12.08 -28.28
C LEU A 133 -27.64 -13.28 -29.27
N GLY A 134 -28.00 -14.49 -28.82
CA GLY A 134 -27.97 -15.71 -29.64
C GLY A 134 -27.16 -16.85 -29.01
N ASP A 135 -26.46 -17.64 -29.84
CA ASP A 135 -25.68 -18.82 -29.41
C ASP A 135 -24.30 -18.47 -28.81
N TYR A 136 -24.12 -17.22 -28.38
CA TYR A 136 -22.90 -16.71 -27.76
C TYR A 136 -23.25 -15.69 -26.67
N SER A 137 -22.26 -15.39 -25.84
CA SER A 137 -22.31 -14.39 -24.77
C SER A 137 -20.99 -13.62 -24.71
N TYR A 138 -20.86 -12.69 -23.77
CA TYR A 138 -19.61 -12.05 -23.42
C TYR A 138 -19.24 -12.36 -21.97
N ARG A 139 -17.93 -12.35 -21.69
CA ARG A 139 -17.37 -12.35 -20.34
C ARG A 139 -16.51 -11.12 -20.10
N VAL A 140 -16.38 -10.74 -18.83
CA VAL A 140 -15.50 -9.65 -18.40
C VAL A 140 -14.07 -10.16 -18.26
N LEU A 141 -13.13 -9.35 -18.76
CA LEU A 141 -11.71 -9.46 -18.46
C LEU A 141 -11.18 -8.11 -18.00
N GLU A 142 -10.70 -8.07 -16.76
CA GLU A 142 -10.11 -6.88 -16.15
C GLU A 142 -8.58 -7.00 -16.12
N ILE A 143 -7.86 -5.96 -16.49
CA ILE A 143 -6.40 -5.94 -16.61
C ILE A 143 -5.81 -5.20 -15.40
N LYS A 144 -4.86 -5.83 -14.70
CA LYS A 144 -4.18 -5.23 -13.55
C LYS A 144 -2.67 -5.43 -13.66
N PHE A 145 -1.93 -4.32 -13.56
CA PHE A 145 -0.47 -4.36 -13.49
C PHE A 145 0.07 -5.04 -12.23
N ALA A 146 -0.71 -5.06 -11.14
CA ALA A 146 -0.32 -5.79 -9.93
C ALA A 146 -0.18 -7.29 -10.23
N ARG A 147 0.96 -7.90 -9.87
CA ARG A 147 1.18 -9.36 -9.94
C ARG A 147 0.23 -10.10 -9.01
N ARG A 148 -0.04 -9.53 -7.83
CA ARG A 148 -0.99 -10.10 -6.86
C ARG A 148 -2.33 -9.37 -6.92
N ILE A 149 -3.37 -10.11 -7.30
CA ILE A 149 -4.73 -9.59 -7.34
C ILE A 149 -5.29 -9.45 -5.92
N LYS A 150 -5.68 -8.22 -5.55
CA LYS A 150 -6.29 -7.87 -4.27
C LYS A 150 -7.82 -8.02 -4.34
N GLN A 151 -8.46 -8.17 -3.19
CA GLN A 151 -9.91 -8.30 -3.07
C GLN A 151 -10.69 -7.21 -3.82
N GLY A 152 -10.22 -5.96 -3.75
CA GLY A 152 -10.86 -4.83 -4.44
C GLY A 152 -10.87 -4.98 -5.96
N HIS A 153 -9.83 -5.56 -6.56
CA HIS A 153 -9.79 -5.81 -8.01
C HIS A 153 -10.87 -6.82 -8.42
N VAL A 154 -11.01 -7.90 -7.65
CA VAL A 154 -12.00 -8.95 -7.92
C VAL A 154 -13.43 -8.41 -7.74
N LEU A 155 -13.66 -7.58 -6.73
CA LEU A 155 -14.96 -6.94 -6.51
C LEU A 155 -15.30 -5.88 -7.57
N GLN A 156 -14.30 -5.18 -8.12
CA GLN A 156 -14.51 -4.29 -9.26
C GLN A 156 -14.92 -5.09 -10.50
N ALA A 157 -14.20 -6.16 -10.82
CA ALA A 157 -14.51 -7.01 -11.96
C ALA A 157 -15.86 -7.73 -11.81
N SER A 158 -16.23 -8.16 -10.59
CA SER A 158 -17.55 -8.74 -10.34
C SER A 158 -18.69 -7.74 -10.52
N ALA A 159 -18.47 -6.45 -10.22
CA ALA A 159 -19.43 -5.39 -10.50
C ALA A 159 -19.66 -5.22 -12.01
N TYR A 160 -18.59 -5.29 -12.82
CA TYR A 160 -18.71 -5.32 -14.28
C TYR A 160 -19.43 -6.58 -14.77
N ASN A 161 -19.13 -7.74 -14.21
CA ASN A 161 -19.77 -9.01 -14.58
C ASN A 161 -21.29 -8.94 -14.37
N ARG A 162 -21.72 -8.29 -13.28
CA ARG A 162 -23.15 -8.05 -13.01
C ARG A 162 -23.80 -7.11 -13.99
N LEU A 163 -23.14 -5.99 -14.30
CA LEU A 163 -23.60 -5.05 -15.32
C LEU A 163 -23.75 -5.74 -16.68
N LEU A 164 -22.78 -6.58 -17.04
CA LEU A 164 -22.81 -7.36 -18.26
C LEU A 164 -23.99 -8.34 -18.27
N GLY A 165 -24.26 -8.98 -17.14
CA GLY A 165 -25.43 -9.85 -16.97
C GLY A 165 -26.75 -9.16 -17.24
N LEU A 166 -26.90 -7.90 -16.82
CA LEU A 166 -28.07 -7.09 -17.13
C LEU A 166 -28.19 -6.80 -18.64
N ALA A 167 -27.06 -6.55 -19.31
CA ALA A 167 -27.01 -6.20 -20.73
C ALA A 167 -27.34 -7.38 -21.66
N GLN A 168 -26.82 -8.58 -21.36
CA GLN A 168 -27.01 -9.76 -22.23
C GLN A 168 -28.07 -10.76 -21.73
N GLY A 169 -28.76 -10.45 -20.61
CA GLY A 169 -29.78 -11.33 -20.03
C GLY A 169 -29.24 -12.57 -19.32
N PHE A 170 -27.92 -12.72 -19.23
CA PHE A 170 -27.20 -13.82 -18.62
C PHE A 170 -25.98 -13.29 -17.87
N GLU A 171 -25.96 -13.40 -16.54
CA GLU A 171 -24.79 -13.09 -15.72
C GLU A 171 -23.79 -14.26 -15.81
N PRO A 172 -22.59 -14.06 -16.39
CA PRO A 172 -21.61 -15.13 -16.50
C PRO A 172 -21.23 -15.69 -15.12
N GLU A 173 -21.10 -17.02 -15.02
CA GLU A 173 -20.67 -17.68 -13.79
C GLU A 173 -19.23 -17.32 -13.41
N GLU A 174 -18.40 -17.02 -14.41
CA GLU A 174 -16.98 -16.71 -14.30
C GLU A 174 -16.65 -15.37 -14.97
N PHE A 175 -15.74 -14.62 -14.36
CA PHE A 175 -15.04 -13.48 -14.97
C PHE A 175 -13.53 -13.63 -14.73
N VAL A 176 -12.73 -12.91 -15.51
CA VAL A 176 -11.26 -13.07 -15.51
C VAL A 176 -10.58 -11.79 -15.07
N VAL A 177 -9.51 -11.91 -14.28
CA VAL A 177 -8.57 -10.82 -14.04
C VAL A 177 -7.20 -11.23 -14.57
N LEU A 178 -6.62 -10.42 -15.45
CA LEU A 178 -5.24 -10.56 -15.90
C LEU A 178 -4.31 -9.81 -14.94
N ASN A 179 -3.28 -10.49 -14.43
CA ASN A 179 -2.31 -9.87 -13.52
C ASN A 179 -1.04 -9.38 -14.25
N GLY A 180 -0.15 -8.72 -13.49
CA GLY A 180 1.11 -8.19 -14.01
C GLY A 180 2.07 -9.22 -14.63
N ASP A 181 1.86 -10.51 -14.40
CA ASP A 181 2.63 -11.62 -14.98
C ASP A 181 1.97 -12.21 -16.25
N PHE A 182 0.97 -11.51 -16.81
CA PHE A 182 0.17 -11.94 -17.95
C PHE A 182 -0.61 -13.25 -17.71
N GLN A 183 -0.90 -13.57 -16.44
CA GLN A 183 -1.70 -14.74 -16.08
C GLN A 183 -3.18 -14.37 -16.05
N LEU A 184 -4.00 -15.16 -16.74
CA LEU A 184 -5.46 -15.10 -16.68
C LEU A 184 -5.96 -15.85 -15.44
N LEU A 185 -6.52 -15.12 -14.49
CA LEU A 185 -7.02 -15.67 -13.23
C LEU A 185 -8.56 -15.67 -13.25
N PRO A 186 -9.21 -16.85 -13.38
CA PRO A 186 -10.65 -16.94 -13.33
C PRO A 186 -11.19 -16.80 -11.90
N TYR A 187 -12.33 -16.14 -11.76
CA TYR A 187 -13.06 -15.98 -10.50
C TYR A 187 -14.54 -16.27 -10.70
N PHE A 188 -15.17 -16.92 -9.72
CA PHE A 188 -16.57 -17.32 -9.80
C PHE A 188 -17.49 -16.33 -9.09
N MET A 189 -18.54 -15.90 -9.79
CA MET A 189 -19.48 -14.90 -9.28
C MET A 189 -20.18 -15.34 -7.99
N SER A 190 -20.41 -16.64 -7.83
CA SER A 190 -21.01 -17.26 -6.63
C SER A 190 -20.23 -16.99 -5.34
N GLU A 191 -18.90 -16.82 -5.40
CA GLU A 191 -18.03 -16.54 -4.26
C GLU A 191 -18.03 -15.05 -3.85
N TRP A 192 -18.45 -14.18 -4.76
CA TRP A 192 -18.33 -12.72 -4.65
C TRP A 192 -19.65 -11.99 -4.53
N ASN A 193 -20.77 -12.64 -4.87
CA ASN A 193 -22.12 -12.07 -4.85
C ASN A 193 -22.43 -11.31 -3.55
N SER A 194 -22.35 -11.99 -2.41
CA SER A 194 -22.69 -11.41 -1.11
C SER A 194 -21.76 -10.25 -0.71
N LYS A 195 -20.47 -10.35 -1.05
CA LYS A 195 -19.48 -9.29 -0.75
C LYS A 195 -19.70 -8.06 -1.62
N LEU A 196 -20.04 -8.26 -2.89
CA LEU A 196 -20.37 -7.17 -3.81
C LEU A 196 -21.64 -6.45 -3.34
N ASP A 197 -22.69 -7.18 -2.94
CA ASP A 197 -23.93 -6.57 -2.45
C ASP A 197 -23.69 -5.72 -1.21
N GLN A 198 -22.90 -6.22 -0.25
CA GLN A 198 -22.50 -5.47 0.94
C GLN A 198 -21.69 -4.20 0.58
N ALA A 199 -20.75 -4.31 -0.35
CA ALA A 199 -19.95 -3.17 -0.79
C ALA A 199 -20.82 -2.11 -1.50
N LEU A 200 -21.70 -2.53 -2.41
CA LEU A 200 -22.62 -1.61 -3.10
C LEU A 200 -23.54 -0.91 -2.12
N GLU A 201 -24.07 -1.60 -1.11
CA GLU A 201 -24.93 -0.97 -0.11
C GLU A 201 -24.17 0.04 0.76
N ALA A 202 -22.98 -0.30 1.25
CA ALA A 202 -22.15 0.64 2.01
C ALA A 202 -21.74 1.87 1.17
N ILE A 203 -21.46 1.68 -0.12
CA ILE A 203 -21.19 2.79 -1.04
C ILE A 203 -22.43 3.68 -1.20
N ARG A 204 -23.64 3.11 -1.29
CA ARG A 204 -24.89 3.88 -1.32
C ARG A 204 -25.07 4.70 -0.05
N GLU A 205 -24.79 4.13 1.12
CA GLU A 205 -24.87 4.86 2.38
C GLU A 205 -23.94 6.09 2.38
N ILE A 206 -22.68 5.93 1.95
CA ILE A 206 -21.70 7.03 1.84
C ILE A 206 -22.17 8.09 0.84
N LEU A 207 -22.68 7.67 -0.33
CA LEU A 207 -23.19 8.58 -1.37
C LEU A 207 -24.40 9.38 -0.89
N ASN A 208 -25.23 8.80 -0.02
CA ASN A 208 -26.39 9.45 0.58
C ASN A 208 -26.03 10.33 1.79
N GLY A 209 -24.74 10.58 2.05
CA GLY A 209 -24.27 11.44 3.14
C GLY A 209 -24.01 10.70 4.46
N GLY A 210 -23.94 9.36 4.44
CA GLY A 210 -23.47 8.57 5.56
C GLY A 210 -22.07 9.01 5.99
N LEU A 211 -21.87 9.16 7.30
CA LEU A 211 -20.58 9.55 7.87
C LEU A 211 -19.64 8.35 7.91
N VAL A 212 -18.38 8.58 7.55
CA VAL A 212 -17.28 7.66 7.80
C VAL A 212 -16.35 8.33 8.79
N GLU A 213 -16.12 7.70 9.94
CA GLU A 213 -15.25 8.25 10.98
C GLU A 213 -13.78 8.20 10.55
N PRO A 214 -13.03 9.31 10.63
CA PRO A 214 -11.62 9.31 10.28
C PRO A 214 -10.82 8.52 11.33
N CYS A 215 -9.99 7.61 10.85
CA CYS A 215 -9.02 6.87 11.67
C CYS A 215 -7.61 7.22 11.19
N HIS A 216 -6.67 7.38 12.11
CA HIS A 216 -5.28 7.60 11.74
C HIS A 216 -4.74 6.41 10.94
N GLY A 217 -4.13 6.69 9.79
CA GLY A 217 -3.62 5.70 8.85
C GLY A 217 -4.67 5.02 7.95
N ALA A 218 -5.95 5.41 8.02
CA ALA A 218 -7.00 4.80 7.20
C ALA A 218 -7.25 5.52 5.86
N GLY A 219 -6.73 6.74 5.70
CA GLY A 219 -6.80 7.49 4.44
C GLY A 219 -5.74 7.04 3.45
N GLU A 220 -6.13 6.93 2.19
CA GLU A 220 -5.25 6.60 1.06
C GLU A 220 -4.98 7.85 0.24
N TRP A 221 -3.94 7.85 -0.59
CA TRP A 221 -3.71 8.95 -1.52
C TRP A 221 -4.96 9.18 -2.41
N PRO A 222 -5.43 10.42 -2.61
CA PRO A 222 -4.82 11.70 -2.23
C PRO A 222 -5.32 12.30 -0.90
N TRP A 223 -5.89 11.52 0.01
CA TRP A 223 -6.54 11.99 1.24
C TRP A 223 -5.80 11.61 2.52
N LYS A 224 -4.64 10.95 2.43
CA LYS A 224 -3.87 10.43 3.57
C LYS A 224 -3.57 11.52 4.60
N SER A 225 -3.00 12.65 4.19
CA SER A 225 -2.67 13.73 5.15
C SER A 225 -3.92 14.36 5.75
N TYR A 226 -4.97 14.55 4.95
CA TYR A 226 -6.22 15.15 5.40
C TYR A 226 -6.91 14.28 6.46
N VAL A 227 -7.06 12.97 6.20
CA VAL A 227 -7.67 12.03 7.15
C VAL A 227 -6.86 11.91 8.43
N ASN A 228 -5.53 11.84 8.34
CA ASN A 228 -4.67 11.82 9.52
C ASN A 228 -4.82 13.11 10.35
N GLN A 229 -4.89 14.28 9.70
CA GLN A 229 -5.12 15.54 10.40
C GLN A 229 -6.48 15.58 11.10
N LEU A 230 -7.55 15.03 10.50
CA LEU A 230 -8.84 14.92 11.15
C LEU A 230 -8.78 14.03 12.41
N ALA A 231 -8.14 12.86 12.32
CA ALA A 231 -7.95 11.98 13.48
C ALA A 231 -7.16 12.68 14.60
N VAL A 232 -6.11 13.43 14.24
CA VAL A 232 -5.33 14.25 15.20
C VAL A 232 -6.20 15.32 15.86
N GLN A 233 -6.97 16.08 15.07
CA GLN A 233 -7.86 17.13 15.60
C GLN A 233 -8.92 16.60 16.55
N GLN A 234 -9.40 15.37 16.32
CA GLN A 234 -10.38 14.70 17.17
C GLN A 234 -9.76 14.06 18.41
N ASN A 235 -8.42 14.07 18.53
CA ASN A 235 -7.67 13.29 19.51
C ASN A 235 -8.08 11.80 19.47
N ASP A 236 -8.35 11.26 18.28
CA ASP A 236 -8.96 9.94 18.13
C ASP A 236 -8.05 8.83 18.67
N VAL A 237 -8.65 7.82 19.30
CA VAL A 237 -7.92 6.69 19.91
C VAL A 237 -7.01 5.95 18.93
N THR A 238 -7.27 6.03 17.62
CA THR A 238 -6.43 5.41 16.58
C THR A 238 -5.05 6.05 16.40
N LEU A 239 -4.79 7.19 17.04
CA LEU A 239 -3.43 7.75 17.15
C LEU A 239 -2.48 6.85 17.95
N LEU A 240 -3.02 5.95 18.78
CA LEU A 240 -2.22 5.01 19.56
C LEU A 240 -1.76 3.85 18.68
N THR A 241 -0.44 3.66 18.58
CA THR A 241 0.13 2.56 17.79
C THR A 241 -0.43 1.20 18.22
N GLY A 242 -0.97 0.45 17.26
CA GLY A 242 -1.63 -0.84 17.49
C GLY A 242 -3.16 -0.75 17.53
N ILE A 243 -3.73 0.46 17.56
CA ILE A 243 -5.18 0.68 17.44
C ILE A 243 -5.51 1.16 16.03
N GLY A 244 -5.81 0.22 15.14
CA GLY A 244 -6.31 0.53 13.79
C GLY A 244 -7.84 0.68 13.74
N ALA A 245 -8.35 1.01 12.54
CA ALA A 245 -9.79 1.15 12.28
C ALA A 245 -10.61 -0.09 12.72
N ALA A 246 -10.05 -1.30 12.59
CA ALA A 246 -10.70 -2.53 13.01
C ALA A 246 -10.86 -2.67 14.55
N LYS A 247 -9.98 -2.04 15.33
CA LYS A 247 -10.01 -2.11 16.82
C LYS A 247 -10.75 -0.93 17.43
N ARG A 248 -10.87 0.20 16.71
CA ARG A 248 -11.56 1.41 17.17
C ARG A 248 -12.97 1.16 17.72
N PRO A 249 -13.87 0.36 17.09
CA PRO A 249 -15.21 0.11 17.63
C PRO A 249 -15.20 -0.52 19.03
N ASP A 250 -14.27 -1.45 19.29
CA ASP A 250 -14.13 -2.07 20.62
C ASP A 250 -13.67 -1.04 21.66
N MET A 251 -12.73 -0.16 21.29
CA MET A 251 -12.25 0.93 22.15
C MET A 251 -13.39 1.91 22.49
N VAL A 252 -14.14 2.36 21.48
CA VAL A 252 -15.29 3.27 21.66
C VAL A 252 -16.36 2.62 22.53
N LYS A 253 -16.68 1.34 22.32
CA LYS A 253 -17.65 0.60 23.15
C LYS A 253 -17.23 0.51 24.61
N ALA A 254 -15.92 0.45 24.87
CA ALA A 254 -15.36 0.48 26.22
C ALA A 254 -15.22 1.90 26.81
N GLY A 255 -15.64 2.95 26.10
CA GLY A 255 -15.58 4.34 26.54
C GLY A 255 -14.30 5.09 26.15
N PHE A 256 -13.43 4.50 25.33
CA PHE A 256 -12.16 5.06 24.89
C PHE A 256 -12.20 5.44 23.41
N SER A 257 -12.84 6.56 23.11
CA SER A 257 -12.83 7.17 21.77
C SER A 257 -11.62 8.08 21.52
N ARG A 258 -10.95 8.54 22.58
CA ARG A 258 -9.88 9.53 22.52
C ARG A 258 -8.62 9.12 23.29
N VAL A 259 -7.48 9.67 22.89
CA VAL A 259 -6.16 9.39 23.50
C VAL A 259 -6.13 9.77 24.99
N ASP A 260 -6.63 10.96 25.34
CA ASP A 260 -6.65 11.44 26.73
C ASP A 260 -7.45 10.52 27.67
N GLN A 261 -8.54 9.91 27.19
CA GLN A 261 -9.32 8.93 27.94
C GLN A 261 -8.47 7.70 28.28
N VAL A 262 -7.62 7.25 27.35
CA VAL A 262 -6.68 6.13 27.57
C VAL A 262 -5.54 6.54 28.52
N ALA A 263 -5.04 7.78 28.43
CA ALA A 263 -3.97 8.28 29.29
C ALA A 263 -4.35 8.26 30.79
N SER A 264 -5.63 8.51 31.09
CA SER A 264 -6.23 8.50 32.43
C SER A 264 -6.93 7.18 32.81
N ALA A 265 -6.89 6.15 31.95
CA ALA A 265 -7.62 4.92 32.18
C ALA A 265 -7.05 4.09 33.33
N ASP A 266 -7.91 3.25 33.92
CA ASP A 266 -7.46 2.13 34.75
C ASP A 266 -7.07 0.95 33.86
N GLU A 267 -5.89 0.36 34.09
CA GLU A 267 -5.36 -0.73 33.27
C GLU A 267 -6.34 -1.92 33.18
N SER A 268 -7.05 -2.22 34.27
CA SER A 268 -8.03 -3.30 34.33
C SER A 268 -9.16 -3.14 33.32
N VAL A 269 -9.61 -1.90 33.07
CA VAL A 269 -10.69 -1.61 32.12
C VAL A 269 -10.21 -1.85 30.68
N LEU A 270 -8.95 -1.51 30.39
CA LEU A 270 -8.36 -1.79 29.07
C LEU A 270 -8.17 -3.29 28.84
N THR A 271 -7.82 -4.06 29.88
CA THR A 271 -7.65 -5.52 29.76
C THR A 271 -8.95 -6.29 29.54
N ASP A 272 -10.10 -5.70 29.87
CA ASP A 272 -11.41 -6.28 29.56
C ASP A 272 -11.78 -6.17 28.06
N ILE A 273 -11.06 -5.34 27.30
CA ILE A 273 -11.24 -5.19 25.87
C ILE A 273 -10.62 -6.41 25.16
N ARG A 274 -11.43 -7.11 24.36
CA ARG A 274 -10.99 -8.30 23.63
C ARG A 274 -9.74 -8.04 22.79
N GLY A 275 -8.68 -8.80 23.08
CA GLY A 275 -7.39 -8.72 22.37
C GLY A 275 -6.38 -7.75 22.98
N ILE A 276 -6.72 -7.07 24.09
CA ILE A 276 -5.80 -6.22 24.83
C ILE A 276 -5.39 -6.95 26.13
N GLY A 277 -4.16 -7.46 26.17
CA GLY A 277 -3.57 -8.00 27.40
C GLY A 277 -2.86 -6.93 28.22
N SER A 278 -2.44 -7.25 29.45
CA SER A 278 -1.78 -6.29 30.36
C SER A 278 -0.55 -5.59 29.74
N LYS A 279 0.34 -6.31 29.04
CA LYS A 279 1.49 -5.69 28.33
C LYS A 279 1.02 -4.63 27.32
N THR A 280 -0.05 -4.91 26.58
CA THR A 280 -0.63 -3.99 25.59
C THR A 280 -1.33 -2.82 26.27
N ALA A 281 -2.11 -3.06 27.33
CA ALA A 281 -2.79 -2.01 28.09
C ALA A 281 -1.77 -1.01 28.67
N SER A 282 -0.73 -1.51 29.35
CA SER A 282 0.38 -0.69 29.87
C SER A 282 1.07 0.13 28.78
N LEU A 283 1.27 -0.45 27.59
CA LEU A 283 1.85 0.24 26.43
C LEU A 283 0.93 1.34 25.91
N LEU A 284 -0.37 1.05 25.74
CA LEU A 284 -1.35 2.03 25.28
C LEU A 284 -1.46 3.22 26.23
N MET A 285 -1.50 2.97 27.54
CA MET A 285 -1.55 4.03 28.55
C MET A 285 -0.28 4.90 28.51
N ALA A 286 0.89 4.29 28.39
CA ALA A 286 2.15 5.02 28.30
C ALA A 286 2.27 5.82 26.98
N SER A 287 1.88 5.24 25.84
CA SER A 287 1.81 5.96 24.56
C SER A 287 0.83 7.12 24.61
N ALA A 288 -0.33 6.94 25.23
CA ALA A 288 -1.31 8.00 25.40
C ALA A 288 -0.76 9.15 26.25
N ARG A 289 -0.12 8.83 27.38
CA ARG A 289 0.53 9.85 28.22
C ARG A 289 1.69 10.54 27.50
N ALA A 290 2.47 9.81 26.70
CA ALA A 290 3.58 10.40 25.95
C ALA A 290 3.07 11.42 24.93
N LEU A 291 1.98 11.10 24.20
CA LEU A 291 1.32 12.02 23.28
C LEU A 291 0.76 13.25 23.99
N GLU A 292 0.01 13.07 25.08
CA GLU A 292 -0.61 14.17 25.82
C GLU A 292 0.43 15.11 26.48
N GLN A 293 1.57 14.57 26.90
CA GLN A 293 2.64 15.35 27.55
C GLN A 293 3.67 15.89 26.56
N GLY A 294 3.71 15.38 25.31
CA GLY A 294 4.74 15.70 24.33
C GLY A 294 6.14 15.25 24.77
N GLN A 295 6.24 14.18 25.56
CA GLN A 295 7.50 13.72 26.17
C GLN A 295 7.64 12.20 26.11
N VAL A 296 8.88 11.72 26.10
CA VAL A 296 9.18 10.29 26.16
C VAL A 296 8.90 9.76 27.58
N ILE A 297 8.20 8.63 27.67
CA ILE A 297 7.88 7.98 28.95
C ILE A 297 8.62 6.66 29.06
N ARG A 298 9.48 6.53 30.08
CA ARG A 298 10.12 5.26 30.45
C ARG A 298 9.11 4.33 31.12
N ARG A 299 9.09 3.07 30.69
CA ARG A 299 8.16 2.02 31.14
C ARG A 299 8.88 0.82 31.77
N ALA A 300 10.16 0.64 31.43
CA ALA A 300 11.00 -0.43 31.95
C ALA A 300 12.45 0.07 32.11
N PRO A 301 13.32 -0.67 32.82
CA PRO A 301 14.76 -0.42 32.80
C PRO A 301 15.34 -0.57 31.39
N THR A 302 16.34 0.23 31.05
CA THR A 302 17.06 0.13 29.77
C THR A 302 17.79 -1.22 29.71
N PRO A 303 17.53 -2.08 28.72
CA PRO A 303 18.22 -3.34 28.60
C PRO A 303 19.67 -3.12 28.15
N THR A 304 20.56 -4.04 28.51
CA THR A 304 21.92 -4.06 27.97
C THR A 304 21.86 -4.33 26.47
N VAL A 305 22.46 -3.45 25.68
CA VAL A 305 22.62 -3.62 24.24
C VAL A 305 24.03 -4.17 23.96
N LEU A 306 24.14 -5.13 23.05
CA LEU A 306 25.44 -5.67 22.62
C LEU A 306 26.27 -4.55 21.99
N ARG A 307 27.55 -4.45 22.35
CA ARG A 307 28.49 -3.45 21.86
C ARG A 307 29.82 -4.09 21.50
N GLY A 308 30.52 -3.49 20.55
CA GLY A 308 31.85 -3.87 20.10
C GLY A 308 32.75 -2.65 19.97
N ARG A 309 34.00 -2.85 19.53
CA ARG A 309 34.96 -1.75 19.32
C ARG A 309 34.65 -0.91 18.08
N THR A 310 33.87 -1.45 17.15
CA THR A 310 33.36 -0.72 15.98
C THR A 310 31.84 -0.77 15.98
N GLU A 311 31.19 0.40 15.90
CA GLU A 311 29.74 0.54 15.77
C GLU A 311 29.40 0.80 14.30
N VAL A 312 28.49 0.03 13.73
CA VAL A 312 28.01 0.19 12.35
C VAL A 312 26.49 0.33 12.38
N PHE A 313 25.97 1.43 11.85
CA PHE A 313 24.55 1.71 11.71
C PHE A 313 24.23 1.60 10.23
N PHE A 314 23.37 0.66 9.87
CA PHE A 314 23.20 0.32 8.47
C PHE A 314 21.73 0.17 8.09
N ASP A 315 21.46 0.43 6.82
CA ASP A 315 20.14 0.40 6.23
C ASP A 315 20.22 -0.04 4.76
N PHE A 316 19.18 -0.72 4.29
CA PHE A 316 19.07 -1.20 2.92
C PHE A 316 18.07 -0.36 2.12
N GLU A 317 18.45 0.05 0.92
CA GLU A 317 17.48 0.43 -0.10
C GLU A 317 17.30 -0.69 -1.11
N GLY A 318 16.04 -1.05 -1.33
CA GLY A 318 15.67 -2.05 -2.30
C GLY A 318 14.17 -2.27 -2.33
N THR A 319 13.76 -3.13 -3.24
CA THR A 319 12.38 -3.63 -3.30
C THR A 319 12.34 -5.01 -2.66
N ASP A 320 11.47 -5.23 -1.66
CA ASP A 320 11.25 -6.57 -1.11
C ASP A 320 10.82 -7.51 -2.26
N PRO A 321 11.38 -8.73 -2.37
CA PRO A 321 10.85 -9.76 -3.27
C PRO A 321 9.32 -9.95 -3.20
N GLN A 322 8.71 -9.68 -2.04
CA GLN A 322 7.26 -9.71 -1.84
C GLN A 322 6.54 -8.42 -2.31
N LEU A 323 7.24 -7.27 -2.35
CA LEU A 323 6.77 -6.01 -2.95
C LEU A 323 6.77 -6.03 -4.48
N GLY A 324 7.41 -7.02 -5.10
CA GLY A 324 7.19 -7.39 -6.51
C GLY A 324 5.71 -7.62 -6.86
N SER A 325 4.81 -7.66 -5.87
CA SER A 325 3.35 -7.63 -6.03
C SER A 325 2.81 -6.49 -6.90
N GLU A 326 3.51 -5.35 -6.99
CA GLU A 326 3.12 -4.22 -7.84
C GLU A 326 3.83 -4.24 -9.21
N GLY A 327 4.41 -5.38 -9.63
CA GLY A 327 4.99 -5.54 -10.98
C GLY A 327 6.39 -4.94 -11.18
N LEU A 328 6.95 -4.27 -10.18
CA LEU A 328 8.29 -3.67 -10.22
C LEU A 328 9.41 -4.72 -10.16
N GLU A 329 10.54 -4.42 -10.79
CA GLU A 329 11.76 -5.23 -10.66
C GLU A 329 12.26 -5.20 -9.21
N VAL A 330 12.68 -6.38 -8.74
CA VAL A 330 13.23 -6.58 -7.40
C VAL A 330 14.73 -6.33 -7.49
N ALA A 331 15.24 -5.28 -6.85
CA ALA A 331 16.66 -5.00 -6.81
C ALA A 331 17.04 -4.35 -5.48
N ASN A 332 18.13 -4.84 -4.88
CA ASN A 332 18.72 -4.27 -3.68
C ASN A 332 19.94 -3.46 -4.09
N TYR A 333 19.72 -2.15 -4.20
CA TYR A 333 20.64 -1.28 -4.91
C TYR A 333 21.52 -0.46 -3.99
N LEU A 334 21.28 -0.46 -2.67
CA LEU A 334 22.14 0.24 -1.73
C LEU A 334 22.19 -0.47 -0.37
N ILE A 335 23.41 -0.71 0.11
CA ILE A 335 23.71 -1.02 1.51
C ILE A 335 24.46 0.17 2.08
N GLY A 336 23.76 1.01 2.85
CA GLY A 336 24.34 2.17 3.52
C GLY A 336 24.93 1.82 4.85
N ASN A 337 26.06 2.43 5.20
CA ASN A 337 26.71 2.20 6.50
C ASN A 337 27.25 3.51 7.06
N VAL A 338 26.74 3.96 8.19
CA VAL A 338 27.46 4.91 9.05
C VAL A 338 28.25 4.10 10.06
N TRP A 339 29.57 4.16 10.01
CA TRP A 339 30.43 3.39 10.91
C TRP A 339 31.35 4.31 11.70
N ARG A 340 31.67 3.91 12.95
CA ARG A 340 32.65 4.60 13.80
C ARG A 340 33.34 3.62 14.75
N PRO A 341 34.66 3.72 14.93
CA PRO A 341 35.32 3.18 16.11
C PRO A 341 34.78 3.87 17.36
N VAL A 342 34.76 3.19 18.52
CA VAL A 342 34.35 3.81 19.79
C VAL A 342 35.19 5.07 20.06
N GLY A 343 34.52 6.23 20.20
CA GLY A 343 35.16 7.54 20.40
C GLY A 343 35.70 8.20 19.12
N GLY A 344 35.56 7.55 17.96
CA GLY A 344 35.88 8.08 16.64
C GLY A 344 34.76 8.93 16.04
N LYS A 345 35.04 9.55 14.90
CA LYS A 345 34.02 10.26 14.11
C LYS A 345 33.28 9.26 13.22
N PRO A 346 31.96 9.42 13.06
CA PRO A 346 31.19 8.62 12.11
C PRO A 346 31.53 8.98 10.66
N GLU A 347 31.64 7.96 9.82
CA GLU A 347 31.86 8.06 8.38
C GLU A 347 30.81 7.24 7.63
N PHE A 348 30.30 7.77 6.52
CA PHE A 348 29.35 7.06 5.66
C PHE A 348 30.09 6.27 4.57
N LEU A 349 29.74 5.00 4.43
CA LEU A 349 30.26 4.08 3.40
C LEU A 349 29.08 3.37 2.69
N PRO A 350 28.77 3.78 1.45
CA PRO A 350 27.73 3.14 0.65
C PRO A 350 28.29 2.01 -0.24
N PHE A 351 27.58 0.88 -0.30
CA PHE A 351 27.72 -0.13 -1.36
C PHE A 351 26.54 0.02 -2.33
N PHE A 352 26.76 0.67 -3.47
CA PHE A 352 25.69 1.10 -4.39
C PHE A 352 25.76 0.38 -5.75
N ALA A 353 24.64 -0.19 -6.19
CA ALA A 353 24.53 -0.94 -7.44
C ALA A 353 24.31 0.05 -8.58
N SER A 354 25.14 0.01 -9.63
CA SER A 354 24.91 0.90 -10.77
C SER A 354 23.85 0.36 -11.73
N THR A 355 23.62 -0.95 -11.67
CA THR A 355 22.60 -1.70 -12.38
C THR A 355 22.01 -2.77 -11.44
N VAL A 356 20.85 -3.33 -11.80
CA VAL A 356 20.25 -4.46 -11.07
C VAL A 356 21.15 -5.71 -11.02
N LEU A 357 22.13 -5.81 -11.93
CA LEU A 357 23.07 -6.93 -12.00
C LEU A 357 24.24 -6.80 -11.03
N ASP A 358 24.46 -5.61 -10.45
CA ASP A 358 25.59 -5.36 -9.54
C ASP A 358 25.29 -5.76 -8.08
N GLU A 359 24.07 -6.21 -7.78
CA GLU A 359 23.60 -6.54 -6.43
C GLU A 359 24.51 -7.59 -5.73
N GLU A 360 24.90 -8.66 -6.44
CA GLU A 360 25.80 -9.67 -5.89
C GLU A 360 27.16 -9.09 -5.50
N ALA A 361 27.74 -8.30 -6.41
CA ALA A 361 29.07 -7.73 -6.22
C ALA A 361 29.08 -6.78 -5.00
N ASN A 362 28.01 -6.00 -4.81
CA ASN A 362 27.85 -5.15 -3.65
C ASN A 362 27.71 -5.92 -2.34
N LEU A 363 26.89 -6.98 -2.34
CA LEU A 363 26.71 -7.81 -1.16
C LEU A 363 28.05 -8.42 -0.72
N ARG A 364 28.82 -8.98 -1.66
CA ARG A 364 30.14 -9.55 -1.38
C ARG A 364 31.11 -8.48 -0.86
N ALA A 365 31.14 -7.30 -1.48
CA ALA A 365 31.98 -6.19 -1.03
C ALA A 365 31.62 -5.70 0.38
N PHE A 366 30.32 -5.65 0.71
CA PHE A 366 29.84 -5.32 2.06
C PHE A 366 30.31 -6.37 3.08
N LEU A 367 30.16 -7.66 2.79
CA LEU A 367 30.56 -8.73 3.70
C LEU A 367 32.07 -8.79 3.92
N ASP A 368 32.86 -8.55 2.87
CA ASP A 368 34.33 -8.49 2.96
C ASP A 368 34.78 -7.30 3.82
N TRP A 369 34.16 -6.13 3.62
CA TRP A 369 34.41 -4.96 4.46
C TRP A 369 33.99 -5.20 5.91
N ALA A 370 32.78 -5.71 6.14
CA ALA A 370 32.24 -6.04 7.45
C ALA A 370 33.18 -6.98 8.23
N SER A 371 33.68 -8.02 7.56
CA SER A 371 34.62 -9.00 8.14
C SER A 371 36.01 -8.42 8.43
N SER A 372 36.37 -7.30 7.80
CA SER A 372 37.66 -6.63 8.00
C SER A 372 37.69 -5.70 9.23
N LEU A 373 36.52 -5.35 9.78
CA LEU A 373 36.40 -4.44 10.91
C LEU A 373 36.83 -5.11 12.22
N ASP A 374 37.37 -4.30 13.13
CA ASP A 374 37.79 -4.74 14.45
C ASP A 374 36.60 -4.79 15.41
N ASP A 375 36.14 -6.01 15.72
CA ASP A 375 35.03 -6.29 16.65
C ASP A 375 33.76 -5.43 16.37
N PRO A 376 33.16 -5.56 15.17
CA PRO A 376 32.02 -4.74 14.78
C PRO A 376 30.69 -5.26 15.36
N ILE A 377 29.79 -4.33 15.65
CA ILE A 377 28.36 -4.59 15.89
C ILE A 377 27.53 -3.78 14.90
N PHE A 378 26.55 -4.44 14.27
CA PHE A 378 25.72 -3.88 13.21
C PHE A 378 24.32 -3.57 13.76
N TYR A 379 24.03 -2.30 14.00
CA TYR A 379 22.74 -1.83 14.47
C TYR A 379 21.84 -1.49 13.30
N HIS A 380 20.58 -1.90 13.42
CA HIS A 380 19.54 -1.63 12.43
C HIS A 380 18.21 -1.39 13.14
N TRP A 381 17.29 -0.69 12.49
CA TRP A 381 16.04 -0.31 13.13
C TRP A 381 15.09 -1.49 13.31
N HIS A 382 14.93 -2.35 12.30
CA HIS A 382 13.82 -3.32 12.28
C HIS A 382 14.25 -4.71 11.82
N HIS A 383 13.45 -5.76 12.04
CA HIS A 383 13.86 -7.11 11.65
C HIS A 383 14.05 -7.31 10.13
N HIS A 384 13.59 -6.35 9.32
CA HIS A 384 13.61 -6.42 7.87
C HIS A 384 15.05 -6.58 7.35
N GLU A 385 15.99 -5.76 7.82
CA GLU A 385 17.39 -5.79 7.38
C GLU A 385 18.05 -7.17 7.58
N LYS A 386 17.78 -7.85 8.71
CA LYS A 386 18.33 -9.19 8.98
C LYS A 386 17.75 -10.24 8.03
N ILE A 387 16.43 -10.26 7.88
CA ILE A 387 15.74 -11.17 6.96
C ILE A 387 16.20 -10.93 5.53
N HIS A 388 16.39 -9.66 5.19
CA HIS A 388 16.77 -9.25 3.86
C HIS A 388 18.20 -9.71 3.52
N LEU A 389 19.17 -9.47 4.42
CA LEU A 389 20.54 -9.95 4.29
C LEU A 389 20.60 -11.48 4.18
N GLU A 390 19.81 -12.21 4.98
CA GLU A 390 19.72 -13.67 4.92
C GLU A 390 19.18 -14.16 3.56
N LYS A 391 18.12 -13.53 3.04
CA LYS A 391 17.56 -13.86 1.72
C LYS A 391 18.59 -13.61 0.61
N MET A 392 19.27 -12.47 0.62
CA MET A 392 20.30 -12.14 -0.37
C MET A 392 21.47 -13.12 -0.30
N GLY A 393 21.95 -13.42 0.91
CA GLY A 393 23.05 -14.36 1.13
C GLY A 393 22.73 -15.77 0.59
N ASN A 394 21.52 -16.26 0.84
CA ASN A 394 21.04 -17.53 0.31
C ASN A 394 20.89 -17.51 -1.22
N PHE A 395 20.34 -16.43 -1.79
CA PHE A 395 20.12 -16.30 -3.22
C PHE A 395 21.43 -16.30 -4.01
N TYR A 396 22.43 -15.53 -3.55
CA TYR A 396 23.74 -15.42 -4.18
C TYR A 396 24.77 -16.46 -3.72
N GLN A 397 24.34 -17.44 -2.92
CA GLN A 397 25.20 -18.53 -2.42
C GLN A 397 26.48 -18.00 -1.75
N ILE A 398 26.30 -17.04 -0.83
CA ILE A 398 27.37 -16.57 0.04
C ILE A 398 27.80 -17.70 0.97
N GLU A 399 29.10 -17.78 1.28
CA GLU A 399 29.63 -18.76 2.24
C GLU A 399 28.90 -18.64 3.59
N PRO A 400 28.27 -19.71 4.10
CA PRO A 400 27.42 -19.65 5.29
C PRO A 400 28.12 -19.05 6.51
N ASP A 401 29.38 -19.42 6.75
CA ASP A 401 30.17 -18.94 7.89
C ASP A 401 30.40 -17.42 7.82
N GLN A 402 30.60 -16.85 6.62
CA GLN A 402 30.78 -15.40 6.43
C GLN A 402 29.47 -14.65 6.70
N LEU A 403 28.36 -15.17 6.20
CA LEU A 403 27.03 -14.58 6.38
C LEU A 403 26.60 -14.63 7.86
N GLU A 404 26.73 -15.80 8.49
CA GLU A 404 26.39 -16.03 9.90
C GLU A 404 27.24 -15.15 10.82
N TRP A 405 28.53 -14.96 10.51
CA TRP A 405 29.41 -14.08 11.27
C TRP A 405 28.88 -12.63 11.35
N VAL A 406 28.34 -12.08 10.26
CA VAL A 406 27.71 -10.74 10.27
C VAL A 406 26.37 -10.80 11.00
N MET A 407 25.52 -11.77 10.67
CA MET A 407 24.16 -11.90 11.22
C MET A 407 24.11 -12.09 12.75
N ASP A 408 25.12 -12.74 13.33
CA ASP A 408 25.29 -12.92 14.78
C ASP A 408 25.67 -11.63 15.51
N ARG A 409 26.18 -10.64 14.77
CA ARG A 409 26.57 -9.31 15.27
C ARG A 409 25.53 -8.24 14.97
N MET A 410 24.38 -8.62 14.42
CA MET A 410 23.29 -7.69 14.15
C MET A 410 22.41 -7.47 15.38
N VAL A 411 22.13 -6.20 15.67
CA VAL A 411 21.30 -5.75 16.79
C VAL A 411 20.12 -4.96 16.28
N ASN A 412 18.93 -5.50 16.49
CA ASN A 412 17.67 -4.81 16.23
C ASN A 412 17.37 -3.81 17.36
N LEU A 413 17.27 -2.53 17.03
CA LEU A 413 17.02 -1.46 18.01
C LEU A 413 15.54 -1.28 18.37
N VAL A 414 14.59 -1.81 17.60
CA VAL A 414 13.15 -1.65 17.92
C VAL A 414 12.78 -2.23 19.28
N PRO A 415 13.14 -3.47 19.66
CA PRO A 415 12.81 -4.02 20.97
C PRO A 415 13.37 -3.19 22.15
N PRO A 416 14.69 -2.90 22.25
CA PRO A 416 15.20 -2.16 23.40
C PRO A 416 14.68 -0.72 23.48
N VAL A 417 14.28 -0.11 22.35
CA VAL A 417 13.71 1.23 22.33
C VAL A 417 12.20 1.23 22.64
N THR A 418 11.41 0.44 21.92
CA THR A 418 9.93 0.55 21.96
C THR A 418 9.26 -0.28 23.06
N ASP A 419 9.92 -1.32 23.58
CA ASP A 419 9.43 -2.03 24.78
C ASP A 419 9.74 -1.25 26.05
N THR A 420 10.83 -0.46 26.05
CA THR A 420 11.30 0.32 27.22
C THR A 420 10.66 1.69 27.30
N PHE A 421 10.39 2.34 26.16
CA PHE A 421 9.91 3.72 26.10
C PHE A 421 8.65 3.86 25.24
N ALA A 422 7.80 4.80 25.62
CA ALA A 422 6.73 5.32 24.78
C ALA A 422 7.10 6.73 24.31
N PHE A 423 6.95 6.98 23.01
CA PHE A 423 7.35 8.23 22.36
C PHE A 423 6.14 9.11 22.04
N PRO A 424 6.30 10.44 21.99
CA PRO A 424 5.25 11.38 21.61
C PRO A 424 5.04 11.40 20.07
N CYS A 425 4.79 10.24 19.47
CA CYS A 425 4.55 10.08 18.03
C CYS A 425 3.51 8.97 17.77
N TYR A 426 2.88 9.01 16.60
CA TYR A 426 1.75 8.12 16.27
C TYR A 426 2.19 6.73 15.78
N GLY A 427 3.46 6.59 15.37
CA GLY A 427 4.02 5.35 14.85
C GLY A 427 5.29 4.90 15.56
N ARG A 428 5.86 3.80 15.05
CA ARG A 428 7.11 3.17 15.52
C ARG A 428 8.13 3.01 14.40
N THR A 429 7.98 3.80 13.33
CA THR A 429 9.00 3.84 12.28
C THR A 429 10.23 4.58 12.80
N LEU A 430 11.38 4.38 12.16
CA LEU A 430 12.59 5.13 12.46
C LEU A 430 12.33 6.63 12.35
N LYS A 431 11.62 7.03 11.29
CA LYS A 431 11.25 8.42 11.01
C LYS A 431 10.40 9.04 12.12
N ASP A 432 9.43 8.29 12.66
CA ASP A 432 8.58 8.78 13.76
C ASP A 432 9.41 9.02 15.03
N ILE A 433 10.19 8.02 15.43
CA ILE A 433 10.91 8.04 16.70
C ILE A 433 12.11 8.98 16.66
N ALA A 434 12.91 8.96 15.59
CA ALA A 434 14.06 9.86 15.51
C ALA A 434 13.63 11.34 15.44
N LYS A 435 12.51 11.66 14.75
CA LYS A 435 11.93 13.02 14.77
C LYS A 435 11.46 13.41 16.17
N ALA A 436 10.80 12.50 16.90
CA ALA A 436 10.42 12.74 18.29
C ALA A 436 11.64 12.99 19.21
N LEU A 437 12.81 12.47 18.82
CA LEU A 437 14.10 12.70 19.47
C LEU A 437 14.92 13.85 18.87
N GLY A 438 14.33 14.66 17.98
CA GLY A 438 14.95 15.86 17.43
C GLY A 438 15.88 15.65 16.23
N PHE A 439 15.89 14.47 15.62
CA PHE A 439 16.60 14.25 14.36
C PHE A 439 15.85 14.86 13.17
N GLY A 440 16.58 15.46 12.23
CA GLY A 440 16.04 16.03 11.01
C GLY A 440 16.72 15.44 9.78
N TRP A 441 15.93 14.96 8.82
CA TRP A 441 16.41 14.54 7.51
C TRP A 441 16.78 15.77 6.66
N ARG A 442 17.78 15.64 5.81
CA ARG A 442 18.18 16.64 4.80
C ARG A 442 17.16 16.73 3.67
N GLN A 443 16.43 15.64 3.41
CA GLN A 443 15.41 15.53 2.38
C GLN A 443 14.03 15.24 3.00
N ASP A 444 13.02 16.00 2.58
CA ASP A 444 11.62 15.79 2.97
C ASP A 444 10.78 15.16 1.85
N ASP A 445 11.28 15.16 0.62
CA ASP A 445 10.64 14.65 -0.60
C ASP A 445 10.99 13.19 -0.95
N VAL A 446 11.94 12.58 -0.25
CA VAL A 446 12.35 11.18 -0.45
C VAL A 446 11.90 10.31 0.72
N ASP A 447 11.23 9.22 0.37
CA ASP A 447 10.94 8.07 1.23
C ASP A 447 11.32 6.78 0.47
N GLY A 448 11.16 5.63 1.13
CA GLY A 448 11.52 4.34 0.52
C GLY A 448 10.77 4.01 -0.78
N ALA A 449 9.60 4.61 -1.05
CA ALA A 449 8.90 4.41 -2.33
C ALA A 449 9.49 5.32 -3.41
N ALA A 450 9.77 6.58 -3.07
CA ALA A 450 10.44 7.51 -3.96
C ALA A 450 11.88 7.07 -4.30
N SER A 451 12.62 6.46 -3.36
CA SER A 451 13.98 5.96 -3.59
C SER A 451 14.02 4.90 -4.71
N VAL A 452 13.02 4.01 -4.77
CA VAL A 452 12.88 3.00 -5.84
C VAL A 452 12.70 3.65 -7.21
N VAL A 453 11.86 4.70 -7.31
CA VAL A 453 11.67 5.42 -8.59
C VAL A 453 12.94 6.13 -9.01
N LEU A 454 13.62 6.78 -8.07
CA LEU A 454 14.90 7.43 -8.33
C LEU A 454 15.92 6.41 -8.84
N PHE A 455 16.02 5.23 -8.22
CA PHE A 455 16.95 4.19 -8.67
C PHE A 455 16.66 3.74 -10.10
N ARG A 456 15.38 3.53 -10.44
CA ARG A 456 14.99 3.18 -11.81
C ARG A 456 15.39 4.27 -12.81
N GLN A 457 15.12 5.54 -12.50
CA GLN A 457 15.52 6.66 -13.36
C GLN A 457 17.05 6.72 -13.54
N PHE A 458 17.80 6.41 -12.49
CA PHE A 458 19.26 6.29 -12.56
C PHE A 458 19.69 5.17 -13.52
N VAL A 459 19.09 3.99 -13.44
CA VAL A 459 19.36 2.87 -14.35
C VAL A 459 18.96 3.21 -15.80
N GLU A 460 17.79 3.83 -16.02
CA GLU A 460 17.32 4.29 -17.33
C GLU A 460 18.25 5.35 -17.96
N SER A 461 18.95 6.13 -17.14
CA SER A 461 20.01 7.06 -17.59
C SER A 461 21.31 6.36 -18.02
N GLY A 462 21.38 5.02 -17.96
CA GLY A 462 22.60 4.25 -18.15
C GLY A 462 23.60 4.43 -17.02
N GLY A 463 23.13 4.76 -15.81
CA GLY A 463 23.97 4.99 -14.63
C GLY A 463 24.77 6.30 -14.65
N THR A 464 24.29 7.31 -15.38
CA THR A 464 25.02 8.58 -15.59
C THR A 464 24.41 9.78 -14.87
N ASP A 465 23.19 9.68 -14.34
CA ASP A 465 22.56 10.76 -13.57
C ASP A 465 23.05 10.78 -12.11
N PHE A 466 24.21 11.42 -11.89
CA PHE A 466 24.80 11.56 -10.56
C PHE A 466 23.94 12.35 -9.58
N LYS A 467 23.04 13.24 -10.04
CA LYS A 467 22.17 13.98 -9.13
C LYS A 467 21.12 13.07 -8.50
N ILE A 468 20.57 12.15 -9.28
CA ILE A 468 19.64 11.14 -8.79
C ILE A 468 20.36 10.20 -7.82
N LYS A 469 21.57 9.75 -8.17
CA LYS A 469 22.40 8.93 -7.28
C LYS A 469 22.67 9.64 -5.95
N ASP A 470 23.06 10.91 -5.97
CA ASP A 470 23.33 11.69 -4.76
C ASP A 470 22.08 11.84 -3.88
N LYS A 471 20.89 11.98 -4.48
CA LYS A 471 19.63 11.98 -3.72
C LYS A 471 19.37 10.66 -2.99
N ILE A 472 19.54 9.53 -3.67
CA ILE A 472 19.38 8.20 -3.07
C ILE A 472 20.37 8.00 -1.92
N LEU A 473 21.65 8.31 -2.16
CA LEU A 473 22.70 8.20 -1.14
C LEU A 473 22.43 9.09 0.06
N THR A 474 21.99 10.33 -0.16
CA THR A 474 21.68 11.27 0.92
C THR A 474 20.51 10.78 1.79
N TYR A 475 19.49 10.17 1.18
CA TYR A 475 18.33 9.63 1.91
C TYR A 475 18.74 8.48 2.82
N ASN A 476 19.44 7.50 2.27
CA ASN A 476 19.89 6.33 3.02
C ASN A 476 21.00 6.66 4.05
N GLU A 477 21.87 7.63 3.75
CA GLU A 477 22.81 8.17 4.73
C GLU A 477 22.08 8.80 5.93
N ASP A 478 20.98 9.53 5.70
CA ASP A 478 20.15 10.07 6.79
C ASP A 478 19.52 8.97 7.63
N ASP A 479 19.04 7.87 7.03
CA ASP A 479 18.46 6.74 7.76
C ASP A 479 19.52 6.00 8.62
N CYS A 480 20.74 5.86 8.12
CA CYS A 480 21.87 5.36 8.91
C CYS A 480 22.20 6.29 10.09
N PHE A 481 22.26 7.61 9.87
CA PHE A 481 22.49 8.59 10.93
C PHE A 481 21.33 8.68 11.92
N ALA A 482 20.08 8.53 11.47
CA ALA A 482 18.91 8.48 12.34
C ALA A 482 18.97 7.26 13.26
N THR A 483 19.38 6.11 12.73
CA THR A 483 19.59 4.89 13.52
C THR A 483 20.68 5.11 14.58
N MET A 484 21.80 5.73 14.21
CA MET A 484 22.85 6.14 15.15
C MET A 484 22.32 7.11 16.22
N HIS A 485 21.53 8.10 15.83
CA HIS A 485 20.95 9.10 16.76
C HIS A 485 20.04 8.43 17.80
N VAL A 486 19.21 7.48 17.38
CA VAL A 486 18.34 6.73 18.30
C VAL A 486 19.16 5.84 19.22
N PHE A 487 20.22 5.19 18.73
CA PHE A 487 21.15 4.42 19.55
C PHE A 487 21.85 5.29 20.59
N ASP A 488 22.43 6.42 20.18
CA ASP A 488 23.11 7.36 21.07
C ASP A 488 22.18 7.90 22.14
N TRP A 489 20.93 8.21 21.76
CA TRP A 489 19.90 8.57 22.71
C TRP A 489 19.64 7.41 23.70
N LEU A 490 19.44 6.17 23.23
CA LEU A 490 19.20 5.01 24.09
C LEU A 490 20.36 4.79 25.08
N MET A 491 21.60 4.91 24.63
CA MET A 491 22.80 4.77 25.49
C MET A 491 22.89 5.88 26.52
N SER A 492 22.42 7.09 26.22
CA SER A 492 22.31 8.17 27.21
C SER A 492 21.24 7.93 28.29
N GLN A 493 20.40 6.91 28.10
CA GLN A 493 19.38 6.47 29.06
C GLN A 493 19.85 5.26 29.89
N GLU A 494 21.07 4.76 29.73
CA GLU A 494 21.60 3.74 30.65
C GLU A 494 21.80 4.36 32.05
N ASP A 495 21.37 3.65 33.09
CA ASP A 495 21.47 4.10 34.49
C ASP A 495 22.90 4.03 35.04
#